data_AF-K8E3B6-F1
#
_entry.id   AF-K8E3B6-F1
#
_cell.length_a   1.000
_cell.length_b   1.000
_cell.length_c   1.000
_cell.angle_alpha   90.00
_cell.angle_beta   90.00
_cell.angle_gamma   90.00
#
_symmetry.space_group_name_H-M   'P 1'
#
loop_
_entity.id
_entity.type
_entity.pdbx_description
1 polymer ?
#
loop_
_entity_poly.entity_id
_entity_poly.type
_entity_poly.pdbx_seq_one_letter_code
_entity_poly.pdbx_strand_id
1 'polypeptide(L)' 'MKKEFCLIQDVFAEPKFKLFKNYSIEHQLIYLQDISPEILENFAKQRGVGAVKMTALIERLAGPVSTLPLDVFTTE' A
#
# COMPACT_ATOMS: atom_id res chain seq x y z
N MET A 1 -20.17 15.59 -5.62
CA MET A 1 -19.03 14.69 -5.88
C MET A 1 -18.98 13.67 -4.75
N LYS A 2 -19.34 12.40 -4.99
CA LYS A 2 -19.19 11.35 -3.98
C LYS A 2 -17.70 11.06 -3.87
N LYS A 3 -17.05 11.47 -2.79
CA LYS A 3 -15.74 10.94 -2.43
C LYS A 3 -15.98 9.50 -2.03
N GLU A 4 -15.79 8.58 -2.96
CA GLU A 4 -15.81 7.15 -2.66
C GLU A 4 -14.59 6.87 -1.79
N PHE A 5 -14.85 6.71 -0.49
CA PHE A 5 -13.83 6.33 0.47
C PHE A 5 -13.50 4.85 0.26
N CYS A 6 -12.47 4.55 -0.51
CA CYS A 6 -12.01 3.17 -0.70
C CYS A 6 -11.38 2.65 0.58
N LEU A 7 -12.00 1.63 1.18
CA LEU A 7 -11.48 0.95 2.36
C LEU A 7 -10.28 0.09 1.99
N ILE A 8 -9.21 0.17 2.78
CA ILE A 8 -8.03 -0.68 2.60
C ILE A 8 -8.43 -2.15 2.67
N GLN A 9 -9.32 -2.50 3.62
CA GLN A 9 -9.75 -3.88 3.81
C GLN A 9 -10.49 -4.46 2.59
N ASP A 10 -11.18 -3.62 1.83
CA ASP A 10 -11.92 -4.02 0.64
C ASP A 10 -10.97 -4.15 -0.57
N VAL A 11 -10.11 -3.15 -0.77
CA VAL A 11 -9.12 -3.11 -1.87
C VAL A 11 -8.08 -4.22 -1.73
N PHE A 12 -7.65 -4.48 -0.50
CA PHE A 12 -6.67 -5.49 -0.12
C PHE A 12 -7.32 -6.71 0.55
N ALA A 13 -8.57 -7.05 0.17
CA ALA A 13 -9.27 -8.23 0.67
C ALA A 13 -8.52 -9.54 0.38
N GLU A 14 -7.67 -9.57 -0.66
CA GLU A 14 -6.91 -10.75 -1.04
C GLU A 14 -5.97 -11.24 0.07
N PRO A 15 -5.84 -12.58 0.26
CA PRO A 15 -5.04 -13.16 1.33
C PRO A 15 -3.55 -12.81 1.23
N LYS A 16 -3.05 -12.50 0.03
CA LYS A 16 -1.65 -12.08 -0.20
C LYS A 16 -1.29 -10.77 0.51
N PHE A 17 -2.28 -9.91 0.78
CA PHE A 17 -2.10 -8.63 1.46
C PHE A 17 -2.40 -8.70 2.96
N LYS A 18 -2.58 -9.88 3.54
CA LYS A 18 -2.85 -10.06 4.98
C LYS A 18 -1.85 -9.31 5.87
N LEU A 19 -0.58 -9.27 5.46
CA LEU A 19 0.48 -8.58 6.20
C LEU A 19 0.27 -7.06 6.19
N PHE A 20 -0.10 -6.49 5.04
CA PHE A 20 -0.44 -5.08 4.93
C PHE A 20 -1.74 -4.75 5.67
N LYS A 21 -2.74 -5.63 5.67
CA LYS A 21 -3.96 -5.44 6.48
C LYS A 21 -3.65 -5.38 7.96
N ASN A 22 -2.81 -6.28 8.47
CA ASN A 22 -2.38 -6.23 9.87
C ASN A 22 -1.67 -4.90 10.16
N TYR A 23 -0.74 -4.51 9.30
CA TYR A 23 -0.03 -3.25 9.41
C TYR A 23 -1.00 -2.05 9.41
N SER A 24 -2.01 -2.08 8.54
CA SER A 24 -3.05 -1.05 8.45
C SER A 24 -3.89 -0.98 9.72
N ILE A 25 -4.21 -2.11 10.34
CA ILE A 25 -4.95 -2.14 11.62
C ILE A 25 -4.09 -1.58 12.75
N GLU A 26 -2.80 -1.95 12.81
CA GLU A 26 -1.86 -1.45 13.82
C GLU A 26 -1.65 0.07 13.71
N HIS A 27 -1.59 0.59 12.48
CA HIS A 27 -1.41 2.01 12.20
C HIS A 27 -2.74 2.78 12.02
N GLN A 28 -3.88 2.15 12.30
CA GLN A 28 -5.23 2.71 12.16
C GLN A 28 -5.58 3.27 10.76
N LEU A 29 -4.98 2.70 9.72
CA LEU A 29 -5.25 3.02 8.33
C LEU A 29 -6.57 2.34 7.91
N ILE A 30 -7.63 3.14 7.74
CA ILE A 30 -8.95 2.64 7.35
C ILE A 30 -9.17 2.78 5.84
N TYR A 31 -8.66 3.87 5.26
CA TYR A 31 -8.93 4.29 3.88
C TYR A 31 -7.64 4.36 3.05
N LEU A 32 -7.74 4.14 1.73
CA LEU A 32 -6.59 4.26 0.81
C LEU A 32 -5.92 5.64 0.88
N GLN A 33 -6.72 6.69 1.08
CA GLN A 33 -6.26 8.07 1.23
C GLN A 33 -5.44 8.32 2.51
N ASP A 34 -5.49 7.39 3.47
CA ASP A 34 -4.66 7.41 4.68
C ASP A 34 -3.25 6.83 4.41
N ILE A 35 -3.11 6.07 3.31
CA ILE A 35 -1.83 5.52 2.89
C ILE A 35 -0.96 6.65 2.34
N SER A 36 -0.02 7.07 3.16
CA SER A 36 1.02 8.03 2.78
C SER A 36 2.29 7.31 2.31
N PRO A 37 3.14 7.96 1.50
CA PRO A 37 4.42 7.38 1.09
C PRO A 37 5.28 6.92 2.29
N GLU A 38 5.21 7.66 3.41
CA GLU A 38 5.89 7.29 4.66
C GLU A 38 5.41 5.93 5.22
N ILE A 39 4.12 5.62 5.11
CA ILE A 39 3.54 4.33 5.51
C ILE A 39 4.09 3.22 4.62
N LEU A 40 4.20 3.47 3.31
CA LEU A 40 4.75 2.52 2.35
C LEU A 40 6.23 2.24 2.62
N GLU A 41 7.00 3.28 2.92
CA GLU A 41 8.42 3.13 3.28
C GLU A 41 8.61 2.37 4.59
N ASN A 42 7.80 2.67 5.61
CA ASN A 42 7.86 1.94 6.88
C ASN A 42 7.43 0.48 6.71
N PHE A 43 6.41 0.22 5.89
CA PHE A 43 5.99 -1.13 5.53
C PHE A 43 7.09 -1.87 4.77
N ALA A 44 7.78 -1.22 3.83
CA ALA A 44 8.90 -1.80 3.08
C ALA A 44 10.08 -2.15 3.99
N LYS A 45 10.30 -1.40 5.07
CA LYS A 45 11.34 -1.66 6.08
C LYS A 45 10.94 -2.78 7.06
N GLN A 46 9.69 -3.22 7.06
CA GLN A 46 9.21 -4.25 7.97
C GLN A 46 9.78 -5.63 7.61
N ARG A 47 10.28 -6.35 8.62
CA ARG A 47 10.87 -7.68 8.46
C ARG A 47 9.83 -8.67 7.92
N GLY A 48 10.05 -9.21 6.72
CA GLY A 48 9.10 -10.10 6.03
C GLY A 48 8.24 -9.41 4.94
N VAL A 49 8.47 -8.12 4.72
CA VAL A 49 8.03 -7.37 3.54
C VAL A 49 9.21 -7.25 2.58
N GLY A 50 9.20 -8.06 1.53
CA GLY A 50 10.19 -7.97 0.45
C GLY A 50 9.67 -7.11 -0.70
N ALA A 51 10.56 -6.83 -1.66
CA ALA A 51 10.24 -6.09 -2.89
C ALA A 51 8.97 -6.60 -3.56
N VAL A 52 8.77 -7.91 -3.64
CA VAL A 52 7.58 -8.54 -4.24
C VAL A 52 6.26 -8.09 -3.60
N LYS A 53 6.21 -7.95 -2.27
CA LYS A 53 5.00 -7.50 -1.57
C LYS A 53 4.76 -6.02 -1.76
N MET A 54 5.83 -5.23 -1.80
CA MET A 54 5.76 -3.80 -2.10
C MET A 54 5.31 -3.55 -3.53
N THR A 55 5.86 -4.25 -4.51
CA THR A 55 5.46 -4.16 -5.92
C THR A 55 4.00 -4.53 -6.08
N ALA A 56 3.54 -5.66 -5.53
CA ALA A 56 2.14 -6.06 -5.62
C ALA A 56 1.19 -5.04 -4.97
N LEU A 57 1.65 -4.36 -3.91
CA LEU A 57 0.89 -3.33 -3.22
C LEU A 57 0.82 -2.02 -4.03
N ILE A 58 1.95 -1.58 -4.58
CA ILE A 58 2.01 -0.42 -5.49
C ILE A 58 1.19 -0.69 -6.73
N GLU A 59 1.29 -1.86 -7.36
CA GLU A 59 0.47 -2.25 -8.51
C GLU A 59 -1.02 -2.22 -8.18
N ARG A 60 -1.40 -2.66 -6.97
CA ARG A 60 -2.80 -2.62 -6.53
C ARG A 60 -3.29 -1.19 -6.30
N LEU A 61 -2.44 -0.32 -5.75
CA LEU A 61 -2.73 1.11 -5.56
C LEU A 61 -2.76 1.88 -6.89
N ALA A 62 -1.84 1.55 -7.81
CA ALA A 62 -1.71 2.15 -9.14
C ALA A 62 -2.73 1.59 -10.15
N GLY A 63 -3.43 0.50 -9.80
CA GLY A 63 -4.40 -0.19 -10.66
C GLY A 63 -5.53 0.66 -11.25
N PRO A 64 -5.85 1.85 -10.69
CA PRO A 64 -6.60 2.88 -11.41
C PRO A 64 -5.94 4.27 -11.42
N VAL A 65 -4.74 4.44 -10.85
CA VAL A 65 -4.03 5.72 -10.78
C VAL A 65 -2.71 5.60 -11.53
N SER A 66 -2.75 5.86 -12.82
CA SER A 66 -1.62 5.91 -13.74
C SER A 66 -0.69 7.10 -13.49
N THR A 67 -0.22 7.36 -12.27
CA THR A 67 0.82 8.38 -12.01
C THR A 67 1.48 8.15 -10.64
N LEU A 68 2.36 7.17 -10.50
CA LEU A 68 3.42 7.25 -9.49
C LEU A 68 4.75 7.06 -10.20
N PRO A 69 5.66 8.05 -10.16
CA PRO A 69 6.97 7.91 -10.77
C PRO A 69 7.74 6.80 -10.04
N LEU A 70 8.20 5.85 -10.83
CA LEU A 70 8.94 4.65 -10.44
C LEU A 70 10.40 4.96 -10.05
N ASP A 71 10.65 6.15 -9.50
CA ASP A 71 11.99 6.72 -9.31
C ASP A 71 12.54 6.57 -7.87
N VAL A 72 11.95 5.70 -7.04
CA VAL A 72 12.38 5.53 -5.63
C VAL A 72 13.25 4.26 -5.43
N PHE A 73 13.59 3.52 -6.48
CA PHE A 73 14.38 2.27 -6.36
C PHE A 73 15.67 2.21 -7.18
N THR A 74 16.28 3.36 -7.50
CA THR A 74 17.66 3.36 -8.01
C THR A 74 18.61 3.76 -6.88
N THR A 75 19.11 2.77 -6.15
CA THR A 75 20.34 2.90 -5.37
C THR A 75 21.53 3.04 -6.32
N GLU A 76 22.23 4.17 -6.25
CA GLU A 76 23.61 4.33 -6.71
C GLU A 76 24.60 3.74 -5.69
#